data_AF-R6TTW2-F1
#
_entry.id   AF-R6TTW2-F1
#
_cell.length_a   1.000
_cell.length_b   1.000
_cell.length_c   1.000
_cell.angle_alpha   90.00
_cell.angle_beta   90.00
_cell.angle_gamma   90.00
#
_symmetry.space_group_name_H-M   'P 1'
#
loop_
_entity.id
_entity.type
_entity.pdbx_description
1 polymer ?
#
loop_
_entity_poly.entity_id
_entity_poly.type
_entity_poly.pdbx_seq_one_letter_code
_entity_poly.pdbx_strand_id
1 'polypeptide(L)'
;MSEEKLRPVGRIDFLDTKGQTGESCYYYSEEDFLKTVKEENYYGVPMVVNVFRDEDGQTIPLDFVQDFDPLPQGFKILDYKEGEDMNDFRRLEQLAKQYKALYPKGTRIELQMMGSDPRPIEPGTRGTVDHVDDLGTIHCTFDNGRRLGIIPEEDSFRRLTQDEILDEQSEKLQMAYIDKVNKEVIPCIESTTTDGTPITMLSAVMLSALS
;
A
#
# COMPACT_ATOMS: atom_id res chain seq x y z
N MET A 1 -0.56 -36.39 -6.51
CA MET A 1 -1.77 -35.83 -5.88
C MET A 1 -2.22 -34.72 -6.80
N SER A 2 -3.35 -34.90 -7.49
CA SER A 2 -3.91 -33.89 -8.39
C SER A 2 -4.31 -32.68 -7.56
N GLU A 3 -3.78 -31.50 -7.89
CA GLU A 3 -4.30 -30.23 -7.38
C GLU A 3 -5.76 -30.13 -7.82
N GLU A 4 -6.69 -30.20 -6.87
CA GLU A 4 -8.09 -29.91 -7.12
C GLU A 4 -8.17 -28.42 -7.45
N LYS A 5 -8.39 -28.13 -8.73
CA LYS A 5 -8.33 -26.78 -9.26
C LYS A 5 -9.58 -26.04 -8.81
N LEU A 6 -9.43 -25.09 -7.89
CA LEU A 6 -10.54 -24.23 -7.45
C LEU A 6 -11.19 -23.58 -8.68
N ARG A 7 -12.52 -23.73 -8.83
CA ARG A 7 -13.31 -23.13 -9.91
C ARG A 7 -14.39 -22.22 -9.34
N PRO A 8 -14.63 -21.05 -9.96
CA PRO A 8 -15.70 -20.17 -9.52
C PRO A 8 -17.07 -20.78 -9.85
N VAL A 9 -18.04 -20.55 -8.97
CA VAL A 9 -19.45 -20.92 -9.17
C VAL A 9 -20.22 -19.83 -9.90
N GLY A 10 -19.74 -18.58 -9.84
CA GLY A 10 -20.37 -17.45 -10.51
C GLY A 10 -19.50 -16.20 -10.56
N ARG A 11 -19.97 -15.21 -11.32
CA ARG A 11 -19.37 -13.88 -11.47
C ARG A 11 -20.45 -12.81 -11.54
N ILE A 12 -20.25 -11.71 -10.81
CA ILE A 12 -21.12 -10.51 -10.89
C ILE A 12 -20.37 -9.43 -11.67
N ASP A 13 -20.95 -8.96 -12.76
CA ASP A 13 -20.46 -7.81 -13.52
C ASP A 13 -21.24 -6.55 -13.11
N PHE A 14 -20.61 -5.63 -12.38
CA PHE A 14 -21.21 -4.36 -11.98
C PHE A 14 -21.19 -3.37 -13.14
N LEU A 15 -22.34 -2.74 -13.41
CA LEU A 15 -22.54 -1.86 -14.55
C LEU A 15 -22.45 -0.38 -14.15
N ASP A 16 -21.78 0.41 -14.97
CA ASP A 16 -21.75 1.86 -14.83
C ASP A 16 -23.05 2.53 -15.30
N THR A 17 -23.12 3.86 -15.23
CA THR A 17 -24.30 4.65 -15.66
C THR A 17 -24.62 4.54 -17.15
N LYS A 18 -23.71 3.98 -17.96
CA LYS A 18 -23.88 3.73 -19.39
C LYS A 18 -24.18 2.25 -19.69
N GLY A 19 -24.31 1.42 -18.66
CA GLY A 19 -24.54 -0.02 -18.80
C GLY A 19 -23.29 -0.81 -19.22
N GLN A 20 -22.10 -0.23 -19.07
CA GLN A 20 -20.83 -0.91 -19.37
C GLN A 20 -20.30 -1.60 -18.12
N THR A 21 -19.66 -2.76 -18.28
CA THR A 21 -19.02 -3.47 -17.16
C THR A 21 -17.86 -2.65 -16.61
N GLY A 22 -17.98 -2.24 -15.35
CA GLY A 22 -16.92 -1.57 -14.60
C GLY A 22 -16.04 -2.59 -13.87
N GLU A 23 -16.64 -3.35 -12.95
CA GLU A 23 -15.97 -4.34 -12.10
C GLU A 23 -16.61 -5.72 -12.28
N SER A 24 -15.79 -6.78 -12.25
CA SER A 24 -16.24 -8.17 -12.37
C SER A 24 -15.73 -9.00 -11.19
N CYS A 25 -16.60 -9.37 -10.27
CA CYS A 25 -16.23 -10.14 -9.07
C CYS A 25 -16.51 -11.63 -9.26
N TYR A 26 -15.51 -12.49 -9.03
CA TYR A 26 -15.61 -13.95 -9.12
C TYR A 26 -15.81 -14.58 -7.74
N TYR A 27 -16.71 -15.56 -7.65
CA TYR A 27 -17.07 -16.22 -6.40
C TYR A 27 -16.84 -17.73 -6.51
N TYR A 28 -16.20 -18.32 -5.50
CA TYR A 28 -15.82 -19.73 -5.46
C TYR A 28 -16.69 -20.56 -4.50
N SER A 29 -17.52 -19.90 -3.70
CA SER A 29 -18.50 -20.53 -2.83
C SER A 29 -19.91 -20.13 -3.26
N GLU A 30 -20.85 -21.07 -3.20
CA GLU A 30 -22.27 -20.79 -3.44
C GLU A 30 -22.80 -19.77 -2.44
N GLU A 31 -22.44 -19.91 -1.16
CA GLU A 31 -22.92 -19.04 -0.09
C GLU A 31 -22.54 -17.58 -0.31
N ASP A 32 -21.27 -17.28 -0.58
CA ASP A 32 -20.81 -15.90 -0.80
C ASP A 32 -21.44 -15.32 -2.07
N PHE A 33 -21.51 -16.12 -3.14
CA PHE A 33 -22.14 -15.70 -4.39
C PHE A 33 -23.60 -15.32 -4.17
N LEU A 34 -24.40 -16.21 -3.56
CA LEU A 34 -25.82 -15.97 -3.32
C LEU A 34 -26.05 -14.81 -2.38
N LYS A 35 -25.23 -14.67 -1.33
CA LYS A 35 -25.32 -13.56 -0.40
C LYS A 35 -25.11 -12.23 -1.11
N THR A 36 -24.02 -12.09 -1.87
CA THR A 36 -23.73 -10.84 -2.57
C THR A 36 -24.75 -10.56 -3.67
N VAL A 37 -25.15 -11.55 -4.45
CA VAL A 37 -26.21 -11.38 -5.47
C VAL A 37 -27.50 -10.84 -4.85
N LYS A 38 -27.94 -11.38 -3.71
CA LYS A 38 -29.16 -10.91 -3.03
C LYS A 38 -29.00 -9.51 -2.43
N GLU A 39 -27.86 -9.24 -1.81
CA GLU A 39 -27.56 -7.94 -1.18
C GLU A 39 -27.50 -6.82 -2.23
N GLU A 40 -26.73 -7.00 -3.30
CA GLU A 40 -26.59 -6.01 -4.37
C GLU A 40 -27.91 -5.79 -5.13
N ASN A 41 -28.70 -6.86 -5.32
CA ASN A 41 -30.02 -6.75 -5.95
C ASN A 41 -30.99 -5.94 -5.10
N TYR A 42 -30.97 -6.16 -3.78
CA TYR A 42 -31.79 -5.42 -2.84
C TYR A 42 -31.48 -3.91 -2.85
N TYR A 43 -30.20 -3.55 -2.98
CA TYR A 43 -29.79 -2.15 -3.14
C TYR A 43 -30.03 -1.59 -4.56
N GLY A 44 -30.50 -2.42 -5.49
CA GLY A 44 -30.79 -2.03 -6.88
C GLY A 44 -29.53 -1.69 -7.68
N VAL A 45 -28.38 -2.28 -7.31
CA VAL A 45 -27.11 -2.03 -7.99
C VAL A 45 -27.17 -2.63 -9.40
N PRO A 46 -26.91 -1.83 -10.45
CA PRO A 46 -26.92 -2.34 -11.81
C PRO A 46 -25.87 -3.44 -12.00
N MET A 47 -26.30 -4.66 -12.34
CA MET A 47 -25.39 -5.79 -12.48
C MET A 47 -25.86 -6.83 -13.51
N VAL A 48 -24.91 -7.63 -14.01
CA VAL A 48 -25.16 -8.89 -14.72
C VAL A 48 -24.66 -10.05 -13.87
N VAL A 49 -25.56 -10.97 -13.56
CA VAL A 49 -25.27 -12.17 -12.79
C VAL A 49 -24.90 -13.30 -13.76
N ASN A 50 -23.71 -13.86 -13.62
CA ASN A 50 -23.24 -14.98 -14.43
C ASN A 50 -23.05 -16.20 -13.52
N VAL A 51 -23.68 -17.33 -13.86
CA VAL A 51 -23.50 -18.61 -13.17
C VAL A 51 -22.66 -19.53 -14.04
N PHE A 52 -21.65 -20.17 -13.47
CA PHE A 52 -20.78 -21.07 -14.22
C PHE A 52 -21.25 -22.52 -14.16
N ARG A 53 -21.04 -23.23 -15.27
CA ARG A 53 -21.12 -24.69 -15.34
C ARG A 53 -19.80 -25.33 -14.95
N ASP A 54 -19.88 -26.43 -14.21
CA ASP A 54 -18.72 -27.29 -13.90
C ASP A 54 -18.34 -28.21 -15.08
N GLU A 55 -17.40 -29.14 -14.86
CA GLU A 55 -16.96 -30.11 -15.88
C GLU A 55 -18.08 -31.04 -16.36
N ASP A 56 -19.05 -31.30 -15.49
CA ASP A 56 -20.20 -32.16 -15.78
C ASP A 56 -21.38 -31.37 -16.38
N GLY A 57 -21.20 -30.05 -16.58
CA GLY A 57 -22.22 -29.14 -17.09
C GLY A 57 -23.27 -28.72 -16.06
N GLN A 58 -23.07 -29.01 -14.77
CA GLN A 58 -23.96 -28.65 -13.69
C GLN A 58 -23.66 -27.24 -13.15
N THR A 59 -24.66 -26.61 -12.56
CA THR A 59 -24.54 -25.30 -11.91
C THR A 59 -24.93 -25.41 -10.44
N ILE A 60 -24.69 -24.35 -9.68
CA ILE A 60 -25.39 -24.14 -8.40
C ILE A 60 -26.92 -24.13 -8.60
N PRO A 61 -27.73 -24.38 -7.55
CA PRO A 61 -29.16 -24.16 -7.57
C PRO A 61 -29.53 -22.75 -8.06
N LEU A 62 -30.54 -22.66 -8.92
CA LEU A 62 -30.99 -21.40 -9.55
C LEU A 62 -32.32 -20.89 -8.99
N ASP A 63 -32.80 -21.44 -7.89
CA ASP A 63 -34.03 -21.04 -7.22
C ASP A 63 -33.98 -19.60 -6.70
N PHE A 64 -32.80 -19.10 -6.34
CA PHE A 64 -32.57 -17.70 -5.95
C PHE A 64 -33.01 -16.67 -7.00
N VAL A 65 -33.11 -17.05 -8.28
CA VAL A 65 -33.57 -16.16 -9.36
C VAL A 65 -35.02 -15.70 -9.13
N GLN A 66 -35.80 -16.44 -8.35
CA GLN A 66 -37.18 -16.08 -7.98
C GLN A 66 -37.23 -14.93 -6.96
N ASP A 67 -36.13 -14.70 -6.21
CA ASP A 67 -36.04 -13.68 -5.17
C ASP A 67 -35.65 -12.29 -5.73
N PHE A 68 -35.42 -12.18 -7.04
CA PHE A 68 -35.02 -10.90 -7.64
C PHE A 68 -36.16 -9.89 -7.68
N ASP A 69 -36.00 -8.82 -6.91
CA ASP A 69 -36.86 -7.64 -6.91
C ASP A 69 -36.02 -6.37 -6.64
N PRO A 70 -35.69 -5.54 -7.67
CA PRO A 70 -36.04 -5.67 -9.08
C PRO A 70 -35.23 -6.77 -9.81
N LEU A 71 -35.54 -7.03 -11.09
CA LEU A 71 -34.72 -7.92 -11.92
C LEU A 71 -33.36 -7.28 -12.27
N PRO A 72 -32.25 -8.03 -12.25
CA PRO A 72 -30.95 -7.53 -12.69
C PRO A 72 -30.93 -7.27 -14.21
N GLN A 73 -29.97 -6.47 -14.68
CA GLN A 73 -29.84 -6.09 -16.09
C GLN A 73 -29.45 -7.27 -16.98
N GLY A 74 -28.93 -8.35 -16.40
CA GLY A 74 -28.75 -9.61 -17.10
C GLY A 74 -28.53 -10.79 -16.17
N PHE A 75 -28.88 -11.97 -16.67
CA PHE A 75 -28.59 -13.26 -16.05
C PHE A 75 -28.10 -14.22 -17.13
N LYS A 76 -26.94 -14.85 -16.93
CA LYS A 76 -26.31 -15.75 -17.91
C LYS A 76 -25.80 -17.02 -17.24
N ILE A 77 -25.92 -18.14 -17.95
CA ILE A 77 -25.23 -19.39 -17.60
C ILE A 77 -24.11 -19.58 -18.60
N LEU A 78 -22.88 -19.66 -18.11
CA LEU A 78 -21.66 -19.69 -18.93
C LEU A 78 -20.82 -20.93 -18.61
N ASP A 79 -20.06 -21.40 -19.59
CA ASP A 79 -18.95 -22.32 -19.33
C ASP A 79 -17.75 -21.48 -18.88
N TYR A 80 -17.18 -21.78 -17.70
CA TYR A 80 -16.01 -21.05 -17.21
C TYR A 80 -14.81 -21.35 -18.11
N LYS A 81 -14.19 -20.30 -18.68
CA LYS A 81 -12.94 -20.41 -19.41
C LYS A 81 -11.78 -20.08 -18.48
N GLU A 82 -10.92 -21.06 -18.32
CA GLU A 82 -9.73 -20.96 -17.49
C GLU A 82 -8.85 -19.78 -17.92
N GLY A 83 -8.62 -18.84 -16.99
CA GLY A 83 -7.93 -17.59 -17.28
C GLY A 83 -8.82 -16.34 -17.30
N GLU A 84 -10.15 -16.48 -17.26
CA GLU A 84 -11.08 -15.33 -17.17
C GLU A 84 -11.20 -14.77 -15.73
N ASP A 85 -11.09 -15.62 -14.70
CA ASP A 85 -11.06 -15.23 -13.26
C ASP A 85 -9.66 -14.86 -12.74
N MET A 86 -8.63 -15.15 -13.53
CA MET A 86 -7.24 -15.23 -13.10
C MET A 86 -6.58 -13.88 -12.84
N ASN A 87 -7.34 -12.79 -12.89
CA ASN A 87 -6.78 -11.45 -12.93
C ASN A 87 -6.85 -10.67 -11.62
N ASP A 88 -7.60 -11.12 -10.61
CA ASP A 88 -7.74 -10.31 -9.39
C ASP A 88 -7.05 -10.96 -8.20
N PHE A 89 -7.53 -12.08 -7.63
CA PHE A 89 -6.93 -12.61 -6.39
C PHE A 89 -5.48 -13.11 -6.56
N ARG A 90 -5.22 -13.96 -7.57
CA ARG A 90 -3.85 -14.44 -7.85
C ARG A 90 -2.91 -13.32 -8.30
N ARG A 91 -3.43 -12.31 -8.99
CA ARG A 91 -2.68 -11.11 -9.37
C ARG A 91 -2.34 -10.27 -8.14
N LEU A 92 -3.30 -10.02 -7.26
CA LEU A 92 -3.09 -9.31 -6.00
C LEU A 92 -2.08 -10.05 -5.12
N GLU A 93 -2.16 -11.37 -5.04
CA GLU A 93 -1.16 -12.17 -4.32
C GLU A 93 0.23 -12.06 -4.97
N GLN A 94 0.32 -12.10 -6.30
CA GLN A 94 1.58 -11.90 -7.02
C GLN A 94 2.12 -10.48 -6.84
N LEU A 95 1.27 -9.46 -6.85
CA LEU A 95 1.63 -8.07 -6.61
C LEU A 95 2.13 -7.87 -5.18
N ALA A 96 1.44 -8.41 -4.17
CA ALA A 96 1.90 -8.39 -2.79
C ALA A 96 3.27 -9.07 -2.63
N LYS A 97 3.48 -10.23 -3.30
CA LYS A 97 4.80 -10.89 -3.36
C LYS A 97 5.87 -10.02 -4.04
N GLN A 98 5.52 -9.32 -5.12
CA GLN A 98 6.44 -8.38 -5.80
C GLN A 98 6.77 -7.18 -4.91
N TYR A 99 5.79 -6.58 -4.24
CA TYR A 99 6.02 -5.47 -3.32
C TYR A 99 6.88 -5.88 -2.13
N LYS A 100 6.67 -7.07 -1.56
CA LYS A 100 7.56 -7.66 -0.54
C LYS A 100 9.02 -7.77 -1.01
N ALA A 101 9.23 -8.09 -2.30
CA ALA A 101 10.57 -8.18 -2.89
C ALA A 101 11.18 -6.81 -3.22
N LEU A 102 10.38 -5.85 -3.69
CA LEU A 102 10.82 -4.51 -4.07
C LEU A 102 11.08 -3.59 -2.88
N TYR A 103 10.33 -3.81 -1.80
CA TYR A 103 10.31 -3.00 -0.58
C TYR A 103 10.55 -3.87 0.65
N PRO A 104 11.72 -4.51 0.78
CA PRO A 104 12.08 -5.22 2.00
C PRO A 104 12.16 -4.24 3.18
N LYS A 105 12.01 -4.77 4.40
CA LYS A 105 12.19 -4.02 5.64
C LYS A 105 13.50 -3.23 5.63
N GLY A 106 13.43 -1.96 6.01
CA GLY A 106 14.57 -1.03 6.02
C GLY A 106 14.72 -0.22 4.73
N THR A 107 13.92 -0.47 3.69
CA THR A 107 13.93 0.36 2.48
C THR A 107 13.56 1.80 2.81
N ARG A 108 14.37 2.76 2.36
CA ARG A 108 14.08 4.19 2.49
C ARG A 108 13.21 4.66 1.34
N ILE A 109 12.16 5.38 1.69
CA ILE A 109 11.20 5.92 0.74
C ILE A 109 10.90 7.39 1.01
N GLU A 110 10.44 8.09 -0.01
CA GLU A 110 9.92 9.45 0.07
C GLU A 110 8.50 9.43 -0.46
N LEU A 111 7.57 9.90 0.37
CA LEU A 111 6.17 10.06 -0.03
C LEU A 111 6.04 11.32 -0.87
N GLN A 112 5.47 11.22 -2.06
CA GLN A 112 5.20 12.36 -2.93
C GLN A 112 3.78 12.90 -2.73
N MET A 113 2.81 12.00 -2.55
CA MET A 113 1.41 12.37 -2.35
C MET A 113 0.66 11.21 -1.70
N MET A 114 -0.22 11.49 -0.75
CA MET A 114 -1.22 10.51 -0.30
C MET A 114 -2.53 10.71 -1.05
N GLY A 115 -3.28 9.63 -1.23
CA GLY A 115 -4.63 9.62 -1.77
C GLY A 115 -5.64 10.34 -0.87
N SER A 116 -6.88 9.84 -0.81
CA SER A 116 -7.99 10.48 -0.06
C SER A 116 -7.95 10.21 1.45
N ASP A 117 -6.80 10.37 2.09
CA ASP A 117 -6.66 10.20 3.54
C ASP A 117 -7.15 11.46 4.29
N PRO A 118 -7.95 11.33 5.36
CA PRO A 118 -8.46 12.47 6.12
C PRO A 118 -7.38 13.23 6.92
N ARG A 119 -6.19 12.64 7.12
CA ARG A 119 -5.03 13.19 7.82
C ARG A 119 -3.75 12.85 7.06
N PRO A 120 -3.54 13.43 5.88
CA PRO A 120 -2.45 13.02 5.02
C PRO A 120 -1.08 13.28 5.65
N ILE A 121 -0.09 12.48 5.25
CA ILE A 121 1.32 12.80 5.53
C ILE A 121 1.77 13.81 4.48
N GLU A 122 2.57 14.80 4.90
CA GLU A 122 3.04 15.86 4.02
C GLU A 122 3.92 15.28 2.89
N PRO A 123 3.72 15.70 1.63
CA PRO A 123 4.64 15.44 0.53
C PRO A 123 6.10 15.76 0.88
N GLY A 124 7.02 14.92 0.42
CA GLY A 124 8.44 14.99 0.75
C GLY A 124 8.82 14.34 2.08
N THR A 125 7.85 13.90 2.89
CA THR A 125 8.17 13.18 4.12
C THR A 125 8.84 11.85 3.77
N ARG A 126 10.04 11.65 4.30
CA ARG A 126 10.79 10.41 4.16
C ARG A 126 10.42 9.41 5.24
N GLY A 127 10.53 8.14 4.91
CA GLY A 127 10.15 7.04 5.79
C GLY A 127 10.95 5.79 5.54
N THR A 128 10.80 4.83 6.46
CA THR A 128 11.45 3.54 6.41
C THR A 128 10.40 2.45 6.42
N VAL A 129 10.49 1.53 5.47
CA VAL A 129 9.57 0.39 5.35
C VAL A 129 9.76 -0.56 6.53
N ASP A 130 8.67 -0.89 7.23
CA ASP A 130 8.64 -1.85 8.32
C ASP A 130 8.33 -3.26 7.80
N HIS A 131 7.28 -3.40 6.99
CA HIS A 131 6.87 -4.64 6.32
C HIS A 131 5.82 -4.35 5.23
N VAL A 132 5.57 -5.32 4.36
CA VAL A 132 4.46 -5.32 3.39
C VAL A 132 3.50 -6.44 3.78
N ASP A 133 2.21 -6.14 3.88
CA ASP A 133 1.19 -7.14 4.24
C ASP A 133 0.74 -7.99 3.04
N ASP A 134 -0.18 -8.92 3.27
CA ASP A 134 -0.68 -9.85 2.24
C ASP A 134 -1.64 -9.17 1.26
N LEU A 135 -2.13 -7.97 1.58
CA LEU A 135 -2.94 -7.14 0.69
C LEU A 135 -2.08 -6.24 -0.19
N GLY A 136 -0.75 -6.19 0.04
CA GLY A 136 0.18 -5.37 -0.73
C GLY A 136 0.37 -3.95 -0.19
N THR A 137 -0.17 -3.64 0.99
CA THR A 137 0.04 -2.35 1.65
C THR A 137 1.43 -2.31 2.28
N ILE A 138 2.15 -1.22 2.05
CA ILE A 138 3.52 -1.01 2.52
C ILE A 138 3.48 -0.21 3.82
N HIS A 139 3.66 -0.87 4.96
CA HIS A 139 3.67 -0.22 6.27
C HIS A 139 5.00 0.46 6.52
N CYS A 140 4.97 1.76 6.79
CA CYS A 140 6.16 2.58 6.96
C CYS A 140 6.13 3.37 8.27
N THR A 141 7.31 3.54 8.87
CA THR A 141 7.55 4.55 9.90
C THR A 141 8.20 5.76 9.25
N PHE A 142 7.51 6.90 9.30
CA PHE A 142 7.96 8.17 8.72
C PHE A 142 8.79 8.98 9.71
N ASP A 143 9.69 9.81 9.18
CA ASP A 143 10.67 10.57 9.97
C ASP A 143 10.01 11.66 10.83
N ASN A 144 8.79 12.07 10.48
CA ASN A 144 7.95 12.95 11.31
C ASN A 144 7.31 12.22 12.51
N GLY A 145 7.65 10.95 12.74
CA GLY A 145 7.17 10.12 13.85
C GLY A 145 5.85 9.41 13.60
N ARG A 146 5.21 9.61 12.43
CA ARG A 146 3.97 8.93 12.08
C ARG A 146 4.24 7.52 11.57
N ARG A 147 3.29 6.61 11.78
CA ARG A 147 3.26 5.28 11.17
C ARG A 147 2.00 5.14 10.35
N LEU A 148 2.15 4.80 9.08
CA LEU A 148 1.03 4.66 8.16
C LEU A 148 1.36 3.69 7.02
N GLY A 149 0.33 3.02 6.52
CA GLY A 149 0.42 2.20 5.32
C GLY A 149 0.38 3.06 4.07
N ILE A 150 1.14 2.67 3.05
CA ILE A 150 1.11 3.23 1.71
C ILE A 150 0.48 2.19 0.79
N ILE A 151 -0.53 2.58 0.03
CA ILE A 151 -1.21 1.73 -0.95
C ILE A 151 -0.63 2.10 -2.33
N PRO A 152 0.16 1.24 -2.99
CA PRO A 152 0.85 1.61 -4.22
C PRO A 152 -0.04 2.02 -5.40
N GLU A 153 -1.33 1.65 -5.37
CA GLU A 153 -2.32 2.02 -6.40
C GLU A 153 -2.98 3.38 -6.12
N GLU A 154 -3.00 3.84 -4.87
CA GLU A 154 -3.63 5.11 -4.47
C GLU A 154 -2.61 6.22 -4.16
N ASP A 155 -1.47 5.86 -3.57
CA ASP A 155 -0.45 6.78 -3.09
C ASP A 155 0.72 6.89 -4.07
N SER A 156 1.31 8.08 -4.14
CA SER A 156 2.53 8.33 -4.94
C SER A 156 3.75 8.40 -4.04
N PHE A 157 4.74 7.56 -4.30
CA PHE A 157 5.98 7.49 -3.52
C PHE A 157 7.13 6.96 -4.38
N ARG A 158 8.35 7.13 -3.89
CA ARG A 158 9.56 6.60 -4.54
C ARG A 158 10.54 6.05 -3.51
N ARG A 159 11.44 5.17 -3.96
CA ARG A 159 12.63 4.81 -3.18
C ARG A 159 13.65 5.94 -3.26
N LEU A 160 14.38 6.13 -2.17
CA LEU A 160 15.57 6.97 -2.21
C LEU A 160 16.67 6.26 -3.00
N THR A 161 17.49 7.06 -3.66
CA THR A 161 18.73 6.60 -4.31
C THR A 161 19.81 6.33 -3.26
N GLN A 162 20.85 5.60 -3.66
CA GLN A 162 21.97 5.32 -2.77
C GLN A 162 22.67 6.60 -2.31
N ASP A 163 22.80 7.59 -3.19
CA ASP A 163 23.43 8.87 -2.89
C ASP A 163 22.61 9.64 -1.84
N GLU A 164 21.29 9.75 -2.01
CA GLU A 164 20.40 10.38 -1.02
C GLU A 164 20.48 9.69 0.36
N ILE A 165 20.61 8.35 0.39
CA ILE A 165 20.77 7.60 1.64
C ILE A 165 22.13 7.87 2.28
N LEU A 166 23.20 7.96 1.49
CA LEU A 166 24.55 8.26 1.97
C LEU A 166 24.61 9.68 2.53
N ASP A 167 24.00 10.65 1.85
CA ASP A 167 23.90 12.02 2.29
C ASP A 167 23.21 12.09 3.66
N GLU A 168 22.04 11.45 3.81
CA GLU A 168 21.33 11.35 5.10
C GLU A 168 22.18 10.74 6.22
N GLN A 169 22.92 9.68 5.91
CA GLN A 169 23.79 9.01 6.88
C GLN A 169 24.97 9.89 7.28
N SER A 170 25.55 10.60 6.31
CA SER A 170 26.68 11.50 6.54
C SER A 170 26.28 12.69 7.44
N GLU A 171 25.12 13.28 7.19
CA GLU A 171 24.56 14.37 8.01
C GLU A 171 24.29 13.91 9.44
N LYS A 172 23.69 12.72 9.61
CA LYS A 172 23.45 12.13 10.94
C LYS A 172 24.75 11.88 11.70
N LEU A 173 25.78 11.36 11.03
CA LEU A 173 27.09 11.12 11.64
C LEU A 173 27.78 12.43 12.01
N GLN A 174 27.72 13.44 11.14
CA GLN A 174 28.28 14.76 11.40
C GLN A 174 27.61 15.43 12.60
N MET A 175 26.28 15.40 12.67
CA MET A 175 25.54 15.97 13.79
C MET A 175 25.89 15.26 15.11
N ALA A 176 25.91 13.92 15.11
CA ALA A 176 26.29 13.14 16.29
C ALA A 176 27.73 13.42 16.75
N TYR A 177 28.65 13.67 15.81
CA TYR A 177 30.02 14.07 16.13
C TYR A 177 30.07 15.45 16.78
N ILE A 178 29.37 16.44 16.22
CA ILE A 178 29.28 17.79 16.77
C ILE A 178 28.72 17.76 18.19
N ASP A 179 27.63 17.02 18.42
CA ASP A 179 27.05 16.86 19.75
C ASP A 179 28.04 16.27 20.75
N LYS A 180 28.79 15.26 20.34
CA LYS A 180 29.84 14.67 21.18
C LYS A 180 30.94 15.67 21.52
N VAL A 181 31.42 16.43 20.53
CA VAL A 181 32.42 17.48 20.75
C VAL A 181 31.91 18.55 21.72
N ASN A 182 30.68 19.02 21.52
CA ASN A 182 30.05 20.03 22.37
C ASN A 182 29.89 19.55 23.81
N LYS A 183 29.58 18.26 24.01
CA LYS A 183 29.34 17.70 25.34
C LYS A 183 30.62 17.29 26.08
N GLU A 184 31.63 16.79 25.37
CA GLU A 184 32.80 16.14 25.98
C GLU A 184 34.09 16.96 25.83
N VAL A 185 34.26 17.70 24.74
CA VAL A 185 35.55 18.33 24.39
C VAL A 185 35.55 19.81 24.74
N ILE A 186 34.51 20.56 24.34
CA ILE A 186 34.42 22.01 24.59
C ILE A 186 34.53 22.36 26.09
N PRO A 187 33.79 21.69 27.01
CA PRO A 187 33.87 22.02 28.43
C PRO A 187 35.26 21.79 29.04
N CYS A 188 36.02 20.82 28.53
CA CYS A 188 37.38 20.55 28.99
C CYS A 188 38.35 21.66 28.54
N ILE A 189 38.22 22.17 27.32
CA ILE A 189 39.07 23.27 26.80
C ILE A 189 38.86 24.55 27.62
N GLU A 190 37.60 24.89 27.92
CA GLU A 190 37.27 26.07 28.73
C GLU A 190 37.85 26.00 30.15
N SER A 191 37.86 24.81 30.77
CA SER A 191 38.40 24.60 32.12
C SER A 191 39.94 24.68 32.22
N THR A 192 40.66 24.54 31.10
CA THR A 192 42.13 24.50 31.07
C THR A 192 42.81 25.86 30.85
N THR A 193 42.07 26.96 30.75
CA THR A 193 42.65 28.30 30.61
C THR A 193 42.89 28.93 31.99
N THR A 194 43.87 28.42 32.74
CA THR A 194 44.24 28.93 34.07
C THR A 194 45.22 30.12 34.04
N ASP A 195 45.55 30.67 32.87
CA ASP A 195 46.58 31.72 32.75
C ASP A 195 46.04 33.14 32.49
N GLY A 196 44.74 33.35 32.69
CA GLY A 196 44.18 34.70 32.91
C GLY A 196 44.21 35.67 31.72
N THR A 197 44.43 35.21 30.49
CA THR A 197 44.24 36.03 29.28
C THR A 197 42.77 36.02 28.85
N PRO A 198 42.12 37.19 28.68
CA PRO A 198 40.70 37.25 28.29
C PRO A 198 40.52 36.82 26.83
N ILE A 199 39.57 35.92 26.58
CA ILE A 199 39.13 35.53 25.22
C ILE A 199 38.29 36.66 24.63
N THR A 200 38.93 37.75 24.24
CA THR A 200 38.47 38.52 23.08
C THR A 200 39.17 37.93 21.87
N MET A 201 38.42 37.58 20.82
CA MET A 201 38.90 37.12 19.49
C MET A 201 38.82 35.62 19.16
N LEU A 202 37.74 34.90 19.48
CA LEU A 202 37.42 33.67 18.72
C LEU A 202 35.93 33.40 18.47
N SER A 203 35.04 34.34 18.80
CA SER A 203 33.61 34.27 18.42
C SER A 203 33.34 34.78 16.99
N ALA A 204 34.26 35.55 16.40
CA ALA A 204 34.04 36.22 15.10
C ALA A 204 34.50 35.45 13.85
N VAL A 205 35.26 34.35 13.98
CA VAL A 205 35.83 33.64 12.81
C VAL A 205 35.01 32.42 12.38
N MET A 206 34.21 31.83 13.27
CA MET A 206 33.37 30.67 12.91
C MET A 206 31.97 31.04 12.39
N LEU A 207 31.54 32.31 12.52
CA LEU A 207 30.24 32.76 12.01
C LEU A 207 30.27 33.32 10.58
N SER A 208 31.43 33.36 9.91
CA SER A 208 31.57 33.86 8.53
C SER A 208 31.81 32.77 7.47
N ALA A 209 31.74 31.49 7.83
CA ALA A 209 31.96 30.38 6.90
C ALA A 209 30.66 29.63 6.47
N LEU A 210 29.48 30.15 6.82
CA LEU A 210 28.17 29.61 6.42
C LEU A 210 27.29 30.68 5.77
N SER A 211 27.79 31.26 4.67
CA SER A 211 27.04 32.06 3.71
C SER A 211 27.19 31.44 2.32
#